data_AF-A0A9P9R8R5-F1
#
_entry.id   AF-A0A9P9R8R5-F1
#
_cell.length_a   1.000
_cell.length_b   1.000
_cell.length_c   1.000
_cell.angle_alpha   90.00
_cell.angle_beta   90.00
_cell.angle_gamma   90.00
#
_symmetry.space_group_name_H-M   'P 1'
#
loop_
_entity.id
_entity.type
_entity.pdbx_description
1 polymer ?
#
loop_
_entity_poly.entity_id
_entity_poly.type
_entity_poly.pdbx_seq_one_letter_code
_entity_poly.pdbx_strand_id
1 'polypeptide(L)'
;MAPIVKLALTLTPVNDTLTWMKHFIQTTTASQHHVNGKGMYQSLSDGAAWLHGFFERREDLASLLDKQGGKDKAKSRIQEVSTSRAQEDYVFLVRNFCFDRAFIITMNGRIGIGPSNTCKGDTVPVILGGGVPYIIRASGKYWNLVGESYVDGLMEGEAIESYAKGMIQEEVLRFI
;
A
#
# COMPACT_ATOMS: atom_id res chain seq x y z
N MET A 1 -0.05 6.01 12.28
CA MET A 1 -0.74 6.16 10.98
C MET A 1 -0.66 7.54 10.34
N ALA A 2 -0.77 8.66 11.07
CA ALA A 2 -0.82 9.98 10.40
C ALA A 2 0.35 10.32 9.44
N PRO A 3 1.63 10.01 9.76
CA PRO A 3 2.73 10.21 8.80
C PRO A 3 2.57 9.34 7.54
N ILE A 4 2.13 8.10 7.72
CA ILE A 4 1.88 7.15 6.62
C ILE A 4 0.74 7.64 5.72
N VAL A 5 -0.38 8.05 6.30
CA VAL A 5 -1.52 8.59 5.54
C VAL A 5 -1.10 9.86 4.79
N LYS A 6 -0.39 10.79 5.45
CA LYS A 6 0.14 12.00 4.81
C LYS A 6 1.02 11.66 3.61
N LEU A 7 1.91 10.68 3.77
CA LEU A 7 2.81 10.24 2.70
C LEU A 7 2.02 9.57 1.56
N ALA A 8 1.08 8.67 1.87
CA ALA A 8 0.22 8.02 0.87
C ALA A 8 -0.64 9.03 0.09
N LEU A 9 -1.13 10.09 0.73
CA LEU A 9 -1.91 11.15 0.08
C LEU A 9 -1.13 11.93 -0.98
N THR A 10 0.21 11.88 -0.95
CA THR A 10 1.02 12.49 -2.02
C THR A 10 0.77 11.83 -3.37
N LEU A 11 0.36 10.55 -3.36
CA LEU A 11 0.08 9.73 -4.54
C LEU A 11 -1.40 9.67 -4.91
N THR A 12 -2.29 10.38 -4.22
CA THR A 12 -3.72 10.40 -4.58
C THR A 12 -3.88 10.88 -6.03
N PRO A 13 -4.44 10.06 -6.93
CA PRO A 13 -4.67 10.46 -8.30
C PRO A 13 -5.69 11.59 -8.37
N VAL A 14 -5.58 12.39 -9.42
CA VAL A 14 -6.56 13.41 -9.77
C VAL A 14 -7.95 12.75 -9.93
N ASN A 15 -8.94 13.26 -9.20
CA ASN A 15 -10.34 12.81 -9.23
C ASN A 15 -10.60 11.33 -8.88
N ASP A 16 -9.60 10.60 -8.38
CA ASP A 16 -9.74 9.17 -8.10
C ASP A 16 -9.34 8.75 -6.68
N THR A 17 -10.06 9.31 -5.72
CA THR A 17 -9.93 8.96 -4.29
C THR A 17 -10.24 7.49 -4.01
N LEU A 18 -11.15 6.87 -4.74
CA LEU A 18 -11.54 5.48 -4.48
C LEU A 18 -10.44 4.50 -4.87
N THR A 19 -9.78 4.71 -6.01
CA THR A 19 -8.61 3.92 -6.40
C THR A 19 -7.48 4.08 -5.38
N TRP A 20 -7.16 5.32 -4.98
CA TRP A 20 -6.18 5.56 -3.90
C TRP A 20 -6.54 4.82 -2.61
N MET A 21 -7.79 4.94 -2.16
CA MET A 21 -8.29 4.31 -0.94
C MET A 21 -8.13 2.79 -1.01
N LYS A 22 -8.52 2.18 -2.14
CA LYS A 22 -8.40 0.74 -2.37
C LYS A 22 -6.94 0.30 -2.22
N HIS A 23 -6.01 0.93 -2.93
CA HIS A 23 -4.59 0.59 -2.86
C HIS A 23 -4.03 0.79 -1.44
N PHE A 24 -4.41 1.87 -0.76
CA PHE A 24 -3.98 2.13 0.60
C PHE A 24 -4.44 1.03 1.57
N ILE A 25 -5.72 0.63 1.49
CA ILE A 25 -6.28 -0.44 2.31
C ILE A 25 -5.61 -1.77 1.99
N GLN A 26 -5.45 -2.12 0.71
CA GLN A 26 -4.76 -3.33 0.30
C GLN A 26 -3.33 -3.38 0.83
N THR A 27 -2.56 -2.29 0.68
CA THR A 27 -1.18 -2.24 1.16
C THR A 27 -1.06 -2.35 2.67
N THR A 28 -1.87 -1.58 3.41
CA THR A 28 -1.81 -1.56 4.88
C THR A 28 -2.34 -2.84 5.51
N THR A 29 -3.02 -3.69 4.74
CA THR A 29 -3.45 -5.03 5.14
C THR A 29 -2.65 -6.14 4.48
N ALA A 30 -1.62 -5.83 3.67
CA ALA A 30 -0.90 -6.78 2.83
C ALA A 30 -1.83 -7.69 1.98
N SER A 31 -2.95 -7.12 1.51
CA SER A 31 -4.06 -7.80 0.83
C SER A 31 -4.66 -8.98 1.61
N GLN A 32 -4.52 -8.98 2.94
CA GLN A 32 -5.12 -9.99 3.79
C GLN A 32 -6.54 -9.58 4.13
N HIS A 33 -7.48 -10.48 3.85
CA HIS A 33 -8.91 -10.19 3.96
C HIS A 33 -9.67 -11.18 4.85
N HIS A 34 -9.10 -12.37 5.11
CA HIS A 34 -9.74 -13.45 5.85
C HIS A 34 -9.53 -13.35 7.36
N VAL A 35 -9.98 -12.25 7.97
CA VAL A 35 -10.18 -12.19 9.43
C VAL A 35 -11.65 -12.42 9.71
N ASN A 36 -11.96 -13.34 10.63
CA ASN A 36 -13.33 -13.68 11.03
C ASN A 36 -14.26 -14.15 9.87
N GLY A 37 -13.70 -14.79 8.84
CA GLY A 37 -14.47 -15.32 7.70
C GLY A 37 -14.99 -14.27 6.71
N LYS A 38 -14.52 -13.02 6.83
CA LYS A 38 -14.89 -11.91 5.94
C LYS A 38 -14.11 -11.97 4.63
N GLY A 39 -14.72 -11.47 3.56
CA GLY A 39 -14.11 -11.37 2.22
C GLY A 39 -13.55 -9.98 1.90
N MET A 40 -12.97 -9.82 0.71
CA MET A 40 -12.33 -8.58 0.25
C MET A 40 -13.24 -7.35 0.31
N TYR A 41 -14.52 -7.47 -0.10
CA TYR A 41 -15.48 -6.36 -0.06
C TYR A 41 -15.67 -5.80 1.34
N GLN A 42 -15.71 -6.68 2.34
CA GLN A 42 -15.87 -6.29 3.74
C GLN A 42 -14.60 -5.59 4.26
N SER A 43 -13.41 -6.07 3.87
CA SER A 43 -12.14 -5.42 4.23
C SER A 43 -12.04 -3.99 3.68
N LEU A 44 -12.51 -3.79 2.44
CA LEU A 44 -12.56 -2.45 1.83
C LEU A 44 -13.53 -1.52 2.57
N SER A 45 -14.71 -2.03 2.94
CA SER A 45 -15.70 -1.27 3.72
C SER A 45 -15.18 -0.90 5.12
N ASP A 46 -14.57 -1.85 5.83
CA ASP A 46 -14.02 -1.65 7.17
C ASP A 46 -12.86 -0.63 7.15
N GLY A 47 -11.98 -0.70 6.14
CA GLY A 47 -10.91 0.27 5.92
C GLY A 47 -11.41 1.66 5.51
N ALA A 48 -12.45 1.73 4.67
CA ALA A 48 -13.10 3.00 4.30
C ALA A 48 -13.72 3.68 5.53
N ALA A 49 -14.39 2.90 6.39
CA ALA A 49 -14.96 3.42 7.63
C ALA A 49 -13.87 3.98 8.55
N TRP A 50 -12.72 3.29 8.66
CA TRP A 50 -11.58 3.79 9.41
C TRP A 50 -11.02 5.09 8.85
N LEU A 51 -10.85 5.18 7.52
CA LEU A 51 -10.38 6.40 6.84
C LEU A 51 -11.36 7.56 7.02
N HIS A 52 -12.67 7.32 6.91
CA HIS A 52 -13.68 8.33 7.16
C HIS A 52 -13.52 8.94 8.55
N GLY A 53 -13.51 8.10 9.60
CA GLY A 53 -13.30 8.57 10.96
C GLY A 53 -11.92 9.22 11.17
N PHE A 54 -10.88 8.74 10.49
CA PHE A 54 -9.57 9.37 10.52
C PHE A 54 -9.61 10.80 9.98
N PHE A 55 -10.28 11.03 8.85
CA PHE A 55 -10.40 12.35 8.22
C PHE A 55 -11.39 13.29 8.91
N GLU A 56 -12.37 12.77 9.66
CA GLU A 56 -13.18 13.58 10.58
C GLU A 56 -12.33 14.17 11.72
N ARG A 57 -11.34 13.42 12.22
CA ARG A 57 -10.46 13.86 13.30
C ARG A 57 -9.23 14.64 12.83
N ARG A 58 -8.90 14.57 11.54
CA ARG A 58 -7.68 15.14 10.94
C ARG A 58 -8.01 16.03 9.75
N GLU A 59 -8.65 17.15 10.04
CA GLU A 59 -9.02 18.19 9.05
C GLU A 59 -7.79 18.64 8.23
N ASP A 60 -6.62 18.73 8.87
CA ASP A 60 -5.35 19.09 8.24
C ASP A 60 -4.96 18.13 7.12
N LEU A 61 -5.14 16.83 7.31
CA LEU A 61 -4.86 15.81 6.29
C LEU A 61 -6.02 15.63 5.32
N ALA A 62 -7.25 15.78 5.78
CA ALA A 62 -8.43 15.71 4.93
C ALA A 62 -8.40 16.78 3.82
N SER A 63 -7.81 17.94 4.11
CA SER A 63 -7.60 19.01 3.12
C SER A 63 -6.72 18.58 1.93
N LEU A 64 -5.88 17.55 2.09
CA LEU A 64 -4.96 17.07 1.05
C LEU A 64 -5.62 16.05 0.09
N LEU A 65 -6.83 15.57 0.38
CA LEU A 65 -7.60 14.69 -0.51
C LEU A 65 -7.98 15.39 -1.82
N ASP A 66 -7.93 16.72 -1.82
CA ASP A 66 -8.48 17.56 -2.86
C ASP A 66 -7.39 18.09 -3.80
N LYS A 67 -7.05 17.31 -4.82
CA LYS A 67 -6.27 17.84 -5.94
C LYS A 67 -7.14 18.33 -7.10
N GLN A 68 -8.42 17.94 -7.24
CA GLN A 68 -9.31 18.35 -8.35
C GLN A 68 -10.84 18.21 -8.11
N GLY A 69 -11.36 18.10 -6.87
CA GLY A 69 -12.77 17.71 -6.67
C GLY A 69 -13.50 18.11 -5.39
N GLY A 70 -12.88 18.86 -4.48
CA GLY A 70 -13.44 19.22 -3.18
C GLY A 70 -13.21 18.14 -2.12
N LYS A 71 -12.63 18.50 -0.96
CA LYS A 71 -12.45 17.57 0.20
C LYS A 71 -13.75 16.88 0.61
N ASP A 72 -14.89 17.57 0.50
CA ASP A 72 -16.19 17.07 0.95
C ASP A 72 -16.70 15.96 0.03
N LYS A 73 -16.43 16.05 -1.28
CA LYS A 73 -16.74 15.00 -2.26
C LYS A 73 -15.87 13.77 -2.04
N ALA A 74 -14.60 13.95 -1.68
CA ALA A 74 -13.72 12.84 -1.33
C ALA A 74 -14.20 12.13 -0.06
N LYS A 75 -14.58 12.89 0.99
CA LYS A 75 -15.17 12.35 2.22
C LYS A 75 -16.48 11.60 1.93
N SER A 76 -17.37 12.15 1.10
CA SER A 76 -18.65 11.51 0.75
C SER A 76 -18.44 10.17 0.04
N ARG A 77 -17.52 10.09 -0.93
CA ARG A 77 -17.18 8.84 -1.63
C ARG A 77 -16.64 7.78 -0.67
N ILE A 78 -15.77 8.16 0.27
CA ILE A 78 -15.25 7.23 1.29
C ILE A 78 -16.39 6.77 2.22
N GLN A 79 -17.29 7.69 2.61
CA GLN A 79 -18.46 7.39 3.43
C GLN A 79 -19.42 6.42 2.75
N GLU A 80 -19.67 6.57 1.44
CA GLU A 80 -20.52 5.68 0.64
C GLU A 80 -20.01 4.23 0.64
N VAL A 81 -18.69 4.02 0.65
CA VAL A 81 -18.08 2.68 0.73
C VAL A 81 -18.08 2.13 2.16
N SER A 82 -18.22 3.00 3.16
CA SER A 82 -18.24 2.65 4.59
C SER A 82 -19.58 2.05 5.01
N THR A 83 -19.91 0.85 4.51
CA THR A 83 -21.17 0.15 4.81
C THR A 83 -21.20 -0.52 6.18
N SER A 84 -20.05 -0.58 6.86
CA SER A 84 -19.82 -1.29 8.12
C SER A 84 -19.19 -0.38 9.17
N ARG A 85 -19.56 -0.57 10.44
CA ARG A 85 -18.90 0.08 11.58
C ARG A 85 -17.74 -0.76 12.16
N ALA A 86 -17.43 -1.92 11.59
CA ALA A 86 -16.44 -2.86 12.10
C ALA A 86 -15.00 -2.47 11.73
N GLN A 87 -14.58 -1.25 12.07
CA GLN A 87 -13.21 -0.77 11.85
C GLN A 87 -12.14 -1.59 12.61
N GLU A 88 -12.56 -2.36 13.62
CA GLU A 88 -11.70 -3.15 14.49
C GLU A 88 -10.92 -4.22 13.71
N ASP A 89 -11.55 -4.90 12.75
CA ASP A 89 -10.89 -5.92 11.93
C ASP A 89 -9.83 -5.28 11.01
N TYR A 90 -10.14 -4.12 10.42
CA TYR A 90 -9.15 -3.37 9.64
C TYR A 90 -7.97 -2.94 10.54
N VAL A 91 -8.24 -2.40 11.72
CA VAL A 91 -7.18 -2.00 12.68
C VAL A 91 -6.34 -3.20 13.10
N PHE A 92 -6.95 -4.37 13.31
CA PHE A 92 -6.26 -5.62 13.63
C PHE A 92 -5.31 -6.04 12.49
N LEU A 93 -5.80 -6.05 11.25
CA LEU A 93 -4.98 -6.33 10.07
C LEU A 93 -3.80 -5.35 9.94
N VAL A 94 -4.06 -4.05 10.05
CA VAL A 94 -3.01 -3.03 9.98
C VAL A 94 -1.95 -3.25 11.06
N ARG A 95 -2.37 -3.57 12.29
CA ARG A 95 -1.42 -3.88 13.37
C ARG A 95 -0.59 -5.13 13.05
N ASN A 96 -1.19 -6.20 12.55
CA ASN A 96 -0.46 -7.44 12.30
C ASN A 96 0.51 -7.31 11.13
N PHE A 97 0.12 -6.65 10.05
CA PHE A 97 0.91 -6.60 8.82
C PHE A 97 1.85 -5.39 8.74
N CYS A 98 1.55 -4.28 9.43
CA CYS A 98 2.41 -3.10 9.42
C CYS A 98 3.28 -2.94 10.68
N PHE A 99 3.15 -3.81 11.71
CA PHE A 99 4.02 -3.74 12.88
C PHE A 99 5.47 -4.05 12.50
N ASP A 100 6.39 -3.19 12.94
CA ASP A 100 7.83 -3.26 12.62
C ASP A 100 8.11 -3.33 11.11
N ARG A 101 7.30 -2.61 10.32
CA ARG A 101 7.47 -2.47 8.87
C ARG A 101 7.59 -0.99 8.47
N ALA A 102 8.39 -0.73 7.45
CA ALA A 102 8.47 0.58 6.81
C ALA A 102 7.38 0.71 5.74
N PHE A 103 6.70 1.86 5.68
CA PHE A 103 5.85 2.20 4.54
C PHE A 103 6.72 2.72 3.39
N ILE A 104 6.50 2.17 2.19
CA ILE A 104 7.36 2.37 1.02
C ILE A 104 6.56 3.11 -0.05
N ILE A 105 7.24 4.04 -0.73
CA ILE A 105 6.82 4.57 -2.02
C ILE A 105 7.95 4.29 -3.01
N THR A 106 7.65 3.58 -4.10
CA THR A 106 8.62 3.33 -5.17
C THR A 106 8.72 4.53 -6.12
N MET A 107 9.80 4.59 -6.91
CA MET A 107 9.96 5.65 -7.93
C MET A 107 8.82 5.67 -8.96
N ASN A 108 8.17 4.53 -9.19
CA ASN A 108 7.05 4.41 -10.12
C ASN A 108 5.69 4.73 -9.46
N GLY A 109 5.70 5.31 -8.26
CA GLY A 109 4.49 5.74 -7.55
C GLY A 109 3.68 4.60 -6.93
N ARG A 110 4.25 3.40 -6.79
CA ARG A 110 3.60 2.28 -6.09
C ARG A 110 3.81 2.42 -4.58
N ILE A 111 2.82 2.00 -3.81
CA ILE A 111 2.90 1.91 -2.35
C ILE A 111 3.18 0.48 -1.90
N GLY A 112 3.82 0.35 -0.75
CA GLY A 112 4.14 -0.96 -0.19
C GLY A 112 4.49 -0.90 1.29
N ILE A 113 4.78 -2.06 1.85
CA ILE A 113 5.38 -2.24 3.16
C ILE A 113 6.55 -3.21 3.06
N GLY A 114 7.62 -2.93 3.80
CA GLY A 114 8.82 -3.79 3.82
C GLY A 114 9.47 -3.79 5.20
N PRO A 115 10.63 -4.46 5.36
CA PRO A 115 11.33 -4.54 6.64
C PRO A 115 11.56 -3.16 7.28
N SER A 116 11.56 -3.06 8.61
CA SER A 116 11.72 -1.77 9.32
C SER A 116 13.02 -1.02 8.99
N ASN A 117 14.06 -1.73 8.56
CA ASN A 117 15.33 -1.17 8.11
C ASN A 117 15.39 -0.83 6.61
N THR A 118 14.24 -0.80 5.91
CA THR A 118 14.14 -0.32 4.52
C THR A 118 14.49 1.17 4.44
N CYS A 119 15.32 1.54 3.48
CA CYS A 119 15.84 2.90 3.31
C CYS A 119 15.57 3.43 1.89
N LYS A 120 15.57 4.76 1.74
CA LYS A 120 15.59 5.38 0.41
C LYS A 120 16.83 4.92 -0.36
N GLY A 121 16.65 4.53 -1.62
CA GLY A 121 17.69 3.96 -2.47
C GLY A 121 17.69 2.43 -2.51
N ASP A 122 16.92 1.76 -1.64
CA ASP A 122 16.68 0.33 -1.79
C ASP A 122 15.86 0.03 -3.04
N THR A 123 16.05 -1.18 -3.58
CA THR A 123 15.41 -1.66 -4.82
C THR A 123 14.39 -2.75 -4.49
N VAL A 124 13.29 -2.78 -5.26
CA VAL A 124 12.22 -3.78 -5.13
C VAL A 124 12.23 -4.75 -6.32
N PRO A 125 12.98 -5.87 -6.26
CA PRO A 125 12.83 -6.93 -7.25
C PRO A 125 11.65 -7.85 -6.92
N VAL A 126 11.12 -8.51 -7.95
CA VAL A 126 10.38 -9.76 -7.82
C VAL A 126 11.30 -10.87 -8.32
N ILE A 127 11.69 -11.78 -7.44
CA ILE A 127 12.56 -12.91 -7.79
C ILE A 127 11.70 -13.96 -8.50
N LEU A 128 12.09 -14.39 -9.70
CA LEU A 128 11.36 -15.42 -10.44
C LEU A 128 11.27 -16.71 -9.61
N GLY A 129 10.06 -17.25 -9.51
CA GLY A 129 9.73 -18.38 -8.62
C GLY A 129 9.39 -17.99 -7.18
N GLY A 130 9.56 -16.72 -6.80
CA GLY A 130 9.11 -16.17 -5.53
C GLY A 130 7.63 -15.75 -5.56
N GLY A 131 6.96 -15.85 -4.41
CA GLY A 131 5.55 -15.45 -4.26
C GLY A 131 5.34 -13.98 -3.87
N VAL A 132 6.42 -13.25 -3.54
CA VAL A 132 6.37 -11.87 -3.04
C VAL A 132 7.55 -11.03 -3.57
N PRO A 133 7.41 -9.69 -3.65
CA PRO A 133 8.53 -8.78 -3.84
C PRO A 133 9.49 -8.76 -2.66
N TYR A 134 10.75 -8.40 -2.90
CA TYR A 134 11.78 -8.27 -1.88
C TYR A 134 12.33 -6.84 -1.85
N ILE A 135 12.97 -6.48 -0.75
CA ILE A 135 13.83 -5.31 -0.64
C ILE A 135 15.28 -5.77 -0.72
N ILE A 136 16.05 -5.19 -1.64
CA ILE A 136 17.49 -5.41 -1.76
C ILE A 136 18.23 -4.07 -1.67
N ARG A 137 19.47 -4.13 -1.20
CA ARG A 137 20.34 -2.96 -1.06
C ARG A 137 21.68 -3.19 -1.76
N ALA A 138 22.10 -2.23 -2.57
CA ALA A 138 23.38 -2.30 -3.26
C ALA A 138 24.55 -2.31 -2.26
N SER A 139 25.54 -3.16 -2.51
CA SER A 139 26.78 -3.32 -1.77
C SER A 139 27.93 -3.53 -2.75
N GLY A 140 28.40 -2.42 -3.34
CA GLY A 140 29.38 -2.46 -4.45
C GLY A 140 28.79 -3.15 -5.68
N LYS A 141 29.38 -4.28 -6.08
CA LYS A 141 28.92 -5.11 -7.22
C LYS A 141 27.92 -6.21 -6.83
N TYR A 142 27.56 -6.28 -5.54
CA TYR A 142 26.65 -7.28 -4.98
C TYR A 142 25.42 -6.61 -4.39
N TRP A 143 24.42 -7.42 -4.07
CA TRP A 143 23.19 -7.02 -3.42
C TRP A 143 23.05 -7.73 -2.07
N ASN A 144 22.66 -6.99 -1.05
CA ASN A 144 22.22 -7.55 0.22
C ASN A 144 20.71 -7.75 0.17
N LEU A 145 20.24 -8.94 0.56
CA LEU A 145 18.82 -9.14 0.81
C LEU A 145 18.43 -8.46 2.12
N VAL A 146 17.55 -7.46 2.06
CA VAL A 146 17.02 -6.77 3.25
C VAL A 146 15.84 -7.55 3.83
N GLY A 147 14.96 -8.07 2.96
CA GLY A 147 13.88 -8.98 3.36
C GLY A 147 12.65 -8.90 2.44
N GLU A 148 11.61 -9.65 2.79
CA GLU A 148 10.33 -9.68 2.05
C GLU A 148 9.53 -8.39 2.20
N SER A 149 8.80 -8.03 1.15
CA SER A 149 7.91 -6.87 1.11
C SER A 149 6.57 -7.20 0.46
N TYR A 150 5.58 -6.37 0.73
CA TYR A 150 4.36 -6.29 -0.05
C TYR A 150 4.42 -4.98 -0.83
N VAL A 151 4.27 -5.03 -2.15
CA VAL A 151 4.15 -3.83 -2.98
C VAL A 151 2.96 -3.97 -3.90
N ASP A 152 2.03 -3.04 -3.79
CA ASP A 152 0.81 -3.03 -4.56
C ASP A 152 1.09 -2.93 -6.07
N GLY A 153 0.40 -3.77 -6.85
CA GLY A 153 0.61 -3.91 -8.28
C GLY A 153 1.83 -4.74 -8.68
N LEU A 154 2.52 -5.39 -7.73
CA LEU A 154 3.60 -6.36 -7.98
C LEU A 154 3.32 -7.75 -7.37
N MET A 155 2.15 -7.94 -6.76
CA MET A 155 1.73 -9.19 -6.13
C MET A 155 0.87 -10.00 -7.10
N GLU A 156 0.43 -11.21 -6.71
CA GLU A 156 -0.61 -11.96 -7.45
C GLU A 156 -0.37 -12.10 -8.97
N GLY A 157 0.90 -12.17 -9.40
CA GLY A 157 1.28 -12.27 -10.82
C GLY A 157 1.34 -10.93 -11.59
N GLU A 158 0.95 -9.81 -11.00
CA GLU A 158 0.95 -8.48 -11.65
C GLU A 158 2.35 -8.05 -12.12
N ALA A 159 3.40 -8.49 -11.43
CA ALA A 159 4.78 -8.28 -11.86
C ALA A 159 5.09 -9.03 -13.16
N ILE A 160 4.64 -10.28 -13.29
CA ILE A 160 4.83 -11.09 -14.51
C ILE A 160 4.05 -10.47 -15.68
N GLU A 161 2.82 -10.00 -15.44
CA GLU A 161 2.08 -9.26 -16.46
C GLU A 161 2.79 -7.97 -16.88
N SER A 162 3.36 -7.25 -15.91
CA SER A 162 4.13 -6.04 -16.18
C SER A 162 5.38 -6.34 -17.01
N TYR A 163 6.04 -7.47 -16.77
CA TYR A 163 7.18 -7.94 -17.55
C TYR A 163 6.76 -8.28 -18.99
N ALA A 164 5.68 -9.04 -19.16
CA ALA A 164 5.15 -9.39 -20.47
C ALA A 164 4.75 -8.15 -21.30
N LYS A 165 4.34 -7.06 -20.64
CA LYS A 165 4.00 -5.77 -21.26
C LYS A 165 5.23 -4.86 -21.47
N GLY A 166 6.44 -5.28 -21.10
CA GLY A 166 7.66 -4.49 -21.21
C GLY A 166 7.75 -3.30 -20.24
N MET A 167 6.95 -3.29 -19.18
CA MET A 167 6.93 -2.22 -18.17
C MET A 167 7.98 -2.41 -17.06
N ILE A 168 8.48 -3.63 -16.90
CA ILE A 168 9.61 -3.95 -16.02
C ILE A 168 10.61 -4.81 -16.79
N GLN A 169 11.87 -4.75 -16.38
CA GLN A 169 12.97 -5.49 -17.00
C GLN A 169 13.45 -6.63 -16.09
N GLU A 170 14.04 -7.64 -16.71
CA GLU A 170 14.74 -8.71 -16.00
C GLU A 170 16.22 -8.35 -15.80
N GLU A 171 16.77 -8.71 -14.65
CA GLU A 171 18.17 -8.49 -14.32
C GLU A 171 18.73 -9.64 -13.48
N VAL A 172 20.00 -10.00 -13.71
CA VAL A 172 20.71 -11.01 -12.89
C VAL A 172 21.30 -10.34 -11.65
N LEU A 173 20.71 -10.64 -10.50
CA LEU A 173 21.17 -10.13 -9.21
C LEU A 173 22.26 -11.05 -8.62
N ARG A 174 23.38 -10.45 -8.23
CA ARG A 174 24.47 -11.15 -7.51
C ARG A 174 24.38 -10.84 -6.03
N PHE A 175 24.00 -11.81 -5.22
CA PHE A 175 23.94 -11.66 -3.76
C PHE A 175 25.28 -11.99 -3.10
N ILE A 176 25.51 -11.43 -1.91
CA ILE A 176 26.63 -11.79 -1.02
C ILE A 176 26.18 -12.77 0.06
#